data_AF-A0A920S588-F1
#
_entry.id   AF-A0A920S588-F1
#
_cell.length_a   1.000
_cell.length_b   1.000
_cell.length_c   1.000
_cell.angle_alpha   90.00
_cell.angle_beta   90.00
_cell.angle_gamma   90.00
#
_symmetry.space_group_name_H-M   'P 1'
#
loop_
_entity.id
_entity.type
_entity.pdbx_description
1 polymer ?
#
loop_
_entity_poly.entity_id
_entity_poly.type
_entity_poly.pdbx_seq_one_letter_code
_entity_poly.pdbx_strand_id
1 'polypeptide(L)'
;MISRIAVTESELDSFLVFQKEQDALNYDYNLSHILITTSSRAGSKEIETKESLIYELENRITQGEDFAQLARENSGGQQSASGGNLGWMKGNQLPEVFIKAASQLQNGELSQPFQTSSGFHLLKLNQIKGNEPILEEQIQVRHILIKTNEVLDDSAAEEKLKTIRQQIIDEGNFGAVAAAVSEDVGSAQDGGDMGWAPRGFFVPEFEDVAYSLEKNEISQPFRSRYGWHIIEFLGDRVFDNTEEIQRRKAISAIRNSKLSSEIEIWARELRDEAFVEILPYN
;
A
#
# COMPACT_ATOMS: atom_id res chain seq x y z
N MET A 1 -29.73 -2.96 15.58
CA MET A 1 -29.26 -3.19 14.19
C MET A 1 -27.83 -2.68 13.93
N ILE A 2 -27.45 -1.44 14.30
CA ILE A 2 -26.13 -0.85 13.98
C ILE A 2 -24.93 -1.64 14.57
N SER A 3 -25.13 -2.39 15.66
CA SER A 3 -24.09 -3.19 16.34
C SER A 3 -23.67 -4.49 15.62
N ARG A 4 -24.30 -4.90 14.50
CA ARG A 4 -24.01 -6.19 13.82
C ARG A 4 -23.10 -6.09 12.59
N ILE A 5 -22.83 -4.88 12.09
CA ILE A 5 -22.04 -4.65 10.86
C ILE A 5 -20.68 -3.99 11.19
N ALA A 6 -20.07 -4.41 12.30
CA ALA A 6 -18.69 -4.03 12.61
C ALA A 6 -17.71 -5.03 11.96
N VAL A 7 -16.59 -4.52 11.44
CA VAL A 7 -15.48 -5.34 10.95
C VAL A 7 -14.46 -5.44 12.08
N THR A 8 -14.12 -6.66 12.49
CA THR A 8 -13.09 -6.90 13.51
C THR A 8 -11.71 -6.98 12.87
N GLU A 9 -10.66 -6.71 13.65
CA GLU A 9 -9.26 -6.84 13.20
C GLU A 9 -8.95 -8.25 12.70
N SER A 10 -9.38 -9.29 13.43
CA SER A 10 -9.14 -10.68 13.01
C SER A 10 -9.81 -11.05 11.69
N GLU A 11 -10.99 -10.49 11.39
CA GLU A 11 -11.66 -10.70 10.10
C GLU A 11 -10.94 -9.99 8.97
N LEU A 12 -10.45 -8.77 9.23
CA LEU A 12 -9.69 -7.98 8.28
C LEU A 12 -8.37 -8.67 7.92
N ASP A 13 -7.61 -9.13 8.92
CA ASP A 13 -6.35 -9.85 8.72
C ASP A 13 -6.57 -11.12 7.89
N SER A 14 -7.59 -11.90 8.24
CA SER A 14 -7.94 -13.13 7.51
C SER A 14 -8.31 -12.84 6.06
N PHE A 15 -9.09 -11.77 5.82
CA PHE A 15 -9.46 -11.35 4.47
C PHE A 15 -8.25 -10.89 3.66
N LEU A 16 -7.34 -10.11 4.26
CA LEU A 16 -6.14 -9.61 3.58
C LEU A 16 -5.18 -10.73 3.19
N VAL A 17 -4.99 -11.73 4.06
CA VAL A 17 -4.20 -12.93 3.73
C VAL A 17 -4.80 -13.65 2.52
N PHE A 18 -6.11 -13.92 2.55
CA PHE A 18 -6.80 -14.58 1.45
C PHE A 18 -6.78 -13.77 0.15
N GLN A 19 -6.99 -12.45 0.24
CA GLN A 19 -6.93 -11.55 -0.90
C GLN A 19 -5.53 -11.56 -1.53
N LYS A 20 -4.47 -11.51 -0.72
CA LYS A 20 -3.08 -11.56 -1.20
C LYS A 20 -2.78 -12.86 -1.94
N GLU A 21 -3.28 -13.99 -1.45
CA GLU A 21 -3.17 -15.28 -2.14
C GLU A 21 -3.89 -15.25 -3.50
N GLN A 22 -5.11 -14.69 -3.56
CA GLN A 22 -5.83 -14.55 -4.83
C GLN A 22 -5.14 -13.61 -5.81
N ASP A 23 -4.65 -12.47 -5.33
CA ASP A 23 -3.96 -11.48 -6.15
C ASP A 23 -2.69 -12.06 -6.76
N ALA A 24 -1.93 -12.84 -5.97
CA ALA A 24 -0.76 -13.58 -6.45
C ALA A 24 -1.08 -14.54 -7.60
N LEU A 25 -2.31 -15.04 -7.74
CA LEU A 25 -2.70 -15.86 -8.91
C LEU A 25 -2.92 -15.02 -10.17
N ASN A 26 -3.22 -13.73 -10.01
CA ASN A 26 -3.56 -12.83 -11.11
C ASN A 26 -2.35 -12.04 -11.65
N TYR A 27 -1.29 -11.92 -10.86
CA TYR A 27 -0.04 -11.26 -11.25
C TYR A 27 0.67 -12.02 -12.37
N ASP A 28 1.43 -11.27 -13.17
CA ASP A 28 2.34 -11.84 -14.18
C ASP A 28 3.76 -11.88 -13.59
N TYR A 29 4.36 -13.07 -13.59
CA TYR A 29 5.70 -13.32 -13.07
C TYR A 29 6.67 -13.59 -14.21
N ASN A 30 7.83 -12.98 -14.16
CA ASN A 30 8.99 -13.35 -14.97
C ASN A 30 10.01 -14.05 -14.07
N LEU A 31 10.22 -15.34 -14.28
CA LEU A 31 11.03 -16.18 -13.40
C LEU A 31 12.21 -16.81 -14.13
N SER A 32 13.32 -16.97 -13.42
CA SER A 32 14.38 -17.92 -13.80
C SER A 32 14.41 -19.08 -12.79
N HIS A 33 14.78 -20.27 -13.24
CA HIS A 33 14.67 -21.49 -12.46
C HIS A 33 15.87 -22.42 -12.65
N ILE A 34 16.38 -22.94 -11.53
CA ILE A 34 17.32 -24.05 -11.47
C ILE A 34 16.63 -25.22 -10.79
N LEU A 35 16.55 -26.35 -11.49
CA LEU A 35 16.19 -27.67 -10.95
C LEU A 35 17.42 -28.55 -10.79
N ILE A 36 17.65 -29.06 -9.59
CA ILE A 36 18.56 -30.17 -9.30
C ILE A 36 17.71 -31.43 -9.14
N THR A 37 17.66 -32.25 -10.20
CA THR A 37 16.78 -33.42 -10.25
C THR A 37 17.16 -34.48 -9.23
N THR A 38 16.15 -35.07 -8.59
CA THR A 38 16.31 -36.26 -7.75
C THR A 38 15.50 -37.42 -8.32
N SER A 39 15.92 -38.65 -8.01
CA SER A 39 15.15 -39.86 -8.34
C SER A 39 14.34 -40.32 -7.13
N SER A 40 13.13 -40.86 -7.35
CA SER A 40 12.37 -41.54 -6.30
C SER A 40 13.06 -42.79 -5.73
N ARG A 41 14.13 -43.26 -6.37
CA ARG A 41 14.99 -44.37 -5.92
C ARG A 41 16.31 -43.89 -5.29
N ALA A 42 16.54 -42.58 -5.20
CA ALA A 42 17.76 -42.02 -4.64
C ALA A 42 17.86 -42.37 -3.14
N GLY A 43 19.04 -42.82 -2.72
CA GLY A 43 19.32 -43.03 -1.29
C GLY A 43 19.51 -41.69 -0.56
N SER A 44 19.37 -41.69 0.77
CA SER A 44 19.46 -40.46 1.59
C SER A 44 20.73 -39.64 1.33
N LYS A 45 21.87 -40.30 1.09
CA LYS A 45 23.14 -39.63 0.79
C LYS A 45 23.16 -38.88 -0.55
N GLU A 46 22.44 -39.39 -1.54
CA GLU A 46 22.30 -38.70 -2.83
C GLU A 46 21.40 -37.47 -2.67
N ILE A 47 20.31 -37.58 -1.91
CA ILE A 47 19.42 -36.46 -1.62
C ILE A 47 20.19 -35.35 -0.89
N GLU A 48 20.94 -35.68 0.14
CA GLU A 48 21.78 -34.73 0.91
C GLU A 48 22.83 -34.05 0.02
N THR A 49 23.43 -34.78 -0.91
CA THR A 49 24.40 -34.21 -1.88
C THR A 49 23.71 -33.22 -2.83
N LYS A 50 22.51 -33.56 -3.31
CA LYS A 50 21.72 -32.70 -4.22
C LYS A 50 21.19 -31.45 -3.51
N GLU A 51 20.81 -31.58 -2.25
CA GLU A 51 20.45 -30.47 -1.39
C GLU A 51 21.64 -29.52 -1.16
N SER A 52 22.79 -30.08 -0.77
CA SER A 52 24.02 -29.29 -0.57
C SER A 52 24.40 -28.50 -1.83
N LEU A 53 24.23 -29.12 -3.00
CA LEU A 53 24.50 -28.47 -4.29
C LEU A 53 23.57 -27.28 -4.56
N ILE A 54 22.25 -27.38 -4.30
CA ILE A 54 21.35 -26.25 -4.58
C ILE A 54 21.66 -25.04 -3.67
N TYR A 55 22.02 -25.28 -2.40
CA TYR A 55 22.44 -24.22 -1.47
C TYR A 55 23.79 -23.61 -1.86
N GLU A 56 24.73 -24.42 -2.37
CA GLU A 56 25.99 -23.89 -2.93
C GLU A 56 25.72 -22.93 -4.10
N LEU A 57 24.82 -23.31 -5.02
CA LEU A 57 24.44 -22.48 -6.16
C LEU A 57 23.75 -21.18 -5.73
N GLU A 58 22.81 -21.25 -4.78
CA GLU A 58 22.17 -20.05 -4.19
C GLU A 58 23.22 -19.07 -3.64
N ASN A 59 24.18 -19.57 -2.85
CA ASN A 59 25.23 -18.74 -2.28
C ASN A 59 26.13 -18.11 -3.37
N ARG A 60 26.51 -18.88 -4.39
CA ARG A 60 27.30 -18.38 -5.52
C ARG A 60 26.58 -17.26 -6.30
N ILE A 61 25.29 -17.42 -6.55
CA ILE A 61 24.48 -16.39 -7.20
C ILE A 61 24.36 -15.15 -6.31
N THR A 62 24.17 -15.34 -5.01
CA THR A 62 24.12 -14.24 -4.04
C THR A 62 25.45 -13.47 -3.97
N GLN A 63 26.58 -14.15 -4.21
CA GLN A 63 27.91 -13.55 -4.33
C GLN A 63 28.18 -12.86 -5.69
N GLY A 64 27.20 -12.87 -6.60
CA GLY A 64 27.24 -12.15 -7.87
C GLY A 64 27.56 -13.01 -9.10
N GLU A 65 27.63 -14.33 -8.97
CA GLU A 65 27.78 -15.20 -10.14
C GLU A 65 26.52 -15.21 -11.01
N ASP A 66 26.67 -15.36 -12.33
CA ASP A 66 25.56 -15.30 -13.27
C ASP A 66 24.62 -16.50 -13.12
N PHE A 67 23.35 -16.22 -12.77
CA PHE A 67 22.31 -17.24 -12.63
C PHE A 67 22.17 -18.08 -13.91
N ALA A 68 22.18 -17.43 -15.07
CA ALA A 68 21.93 -18.11 -16.34
C ALA A 68 23.07 -19.08 -16.71
N GLN A 69 24.32 -18.75 -16.37
CA GLN A 69 25.46 -19.64 -16.49
C GLN A 69 25.30 -20.86 -15.59
N LEU A 70 25.04 -20.65 -14.30
CA LEU A 70 24.86 -21.76 -13.35
C LEU A 70 23.68 -22.66 -13.72
N ALA A 71 22.61 -22.09 -14.26
CA ALA A 71 21.48 -22.84 -14.77
C ALA A 71 21.85 -23.71 -15.99
N ARG A 72 22.63 -23.19 -16.94
CA ARG A 72 23.12 -23.97 -18.10
C ARG A 72 24.00 -25.14 -17.69
N GLU A 73 24.84 -24.94 -16.68
CA GLU A 73 25.82 -25.93 -16.23
C GLU A 73 25.20 -27.01 -15.33
N ASN A 74 24.26 -26.63 -14.45
CA ASN A 74 23.84 -27.49 -13.35
C ASN A 74 22.36 -27.90 -13.41
N SER A 75 21.51 -27.18 -14.15
CA SER A 75 20.07 -27.46 -14.10
C SER A 75 19.66 -28.66 -14.97
N GLY A 76 18.90 -29.57 -14.37
CA GLY A 76 18.17 -30.62 -15.07
C GLY A 76 16.77 -30.21 -15.56
N GLY A 77 16.43 -28.92 -15.52
CA GLY A 77 15.16 -28.39 -16.01
C GLY A 77 15.15 -28.21 -17.54
N GLN A 78 13.95 -28.18 -18.14
CA GLN A 78 13.80 -28.01 -19.60
C GLN A 78 14.40 -26.71 -20.14
N GLN A 79 14.44 -25.65 -19.32
CA GLN A 79 14.96 -24.34 -19.72
C GLN A 79 16.45 -24.15 -19.42
N SER A 80 17.18 -25.20 -19.01
CA SER A 80 18.61 -25.09 -18.65
C SER A 80 19.46 -24.47 -19.77
N ALA A 81 19.28 -24.91 -21.01
CA ALA A 81 19.98 -24.36 -22.18
C ALA A 81 19.73 -22.87 -22.41
N SER A 82 18.54 -22.38 -22.02
CA SER A 82 18.13 -20.97 -22.07
C SER A 82 18.48 -20.21 -20.79
N GLY A 83 19.40 -20.73 -19.97
CA GLY A 83 19.79 -20.10 -18.70
C GLY A 83 18.73 -20.19 -17.61
N GLY A 84 17.84 -21.18 -17.67
CA GLY A 84 16.75 -21.36 -16.72
C GLY A 84 15.61 -20.36 -16.87
N ASN A 85 15.61 -19.52 -17.92
CA ASN A 85 14.58 -18.51 -18.11
C ASN A 85 13.23 -19.14 -18.46
N LEU A 86 12.23 -18.95 -17.61
CA LEU A 86 10.86 -19.43 -17.83
C LEU A 86 10.00 -18.41 -18.59
N GLY A 87 10.45 -17.16 -18.68
CA GLY A 87 9.71 -16.06 -19.30
C GLY A 87 8.54 -15.57 -18.44
N TRP A 88 7.64 -14.81 -19.07
CA TRP A 88 6.42 -14.29 -18.44
C TRP A 88 5.33 -15.35 -18.37
N MET A 89 4.78 -15.59 -17.18
CA MET A 89 3.64 -16.46 -16.93
C MET A 89 2.70 -15.84 -15.91
N LYS A 90 1.40 -16.10 -16.03
CA LYS A 90 0.44 -15.73 -14.98
C LYS A 90 0.61 -16.63 -13.76
N GLY A 91 0.34 -16.10 -12.57
CA GLY A 91 0.35 -16.86 -11.33
C GLY A 91 -0.49 -18.14 -11.43
N ASN A 92 -1.70 -18.07 -11.98
CA ASN A 92 -2.58 -19.22 -12.18
C ASN A 92 -2.06 -20.30 -13.16
N GLN A 93 -0.96 -20.05 -13.88
CA GLN A 93 -0.27 -21.03 -14.74
C GLN A 93 0.91 -21.70 -14.02
N LEU A 94 1.31 -21.18 -12.86
CA LEU A 94 2.43 -21.68 -12.08
C LEU A 94 1.97 -22.72 -11.05
N PRO A 95 2.83 -23.69 -10.69
CA PRO A 95 2.59 -24.53 -9.52
C PRO A 95 2.47 -23.71 -8.24
N GLU A 96 1.57 -24.10 -7.34
CA GLU A 96 1.31 -23.38 -6.08
C GLU A 96 2.60 -23.12 -5.25
N VAL A 97 3.48 -24.12 -5.17
CA VAL A 97 4.78 -23.99 -4.47
C VAL A 97 5.69 -22.92 -5.10
N PHE A 98 5.58 -22.66 -6.40
CA PHE A 98 6.34 -21.60 -7.07
C PHE A 98 5.74 -20.23 -6.76
N ILE A 99 4.42 -20.12 -6.72
CA ILE A 99 3.73 -18.86 -6.36
C ILE A 99 4.04 -18.51 -4.90
N LYS A 100 3.97 -19.49 -4.00
CA LYS A 100 4.32 -19.30 -2.59
C LYS A 100 5.75 -18.81 -2.42
N ALA A 101 6.69 -19.36 -3.19
CA ALA A 101 8.08 -18.91 -3.18
C ALA A 101 8.24 -17.53 -3.81
N ALA A 102 7.66 -17.28 -5.00
CA ALA A 102 7.86 -16.06 -5.78
C ALA A 102 7.10 -14.83 -5.24
N SER A 103 5.93 -15.02 -4.62
CA SER A 103 5.12 -13.94 -4.05
C SER A 103 5.74 -13.24 -2.83
N GLN A 104 6.80 -13.81 -2.29
CA GLN A 104 7.56 -13.26 -1.16
C GLN A 104 8.81 -12.49 -1.61
N LEU A 105 9.13 -12.53 -2.90
CA LEU A 105 10.38 -11.99 -3.45
C LEU A 105 10.20 -10.57 -3.99
N GLN A 106 11.27 -9.80 -3.92
CA GLN A 106 11.45 -8.56 -4.66
C GLN A 106 12.06 -8.83 -6.03
N ASN A 107 11.95 -7.85 -6.94
CA ASN A 107 12.56 -7.94 -8.26
C ASN A 107 14.09 -8.14 -8.15
N GLY A 108 14.58 -9.21 -8.75
CA GLY A 108 15.98 -9.64 -8.74
C GLY A 108 16.34 -10.66 -7.66
N GLU A 109 15.45 -10.89 -6.68
CA GLU A 109 15.72 -11.73 -5.51
C GLU A 109 15.58 -13.23 -5.82
N LEU A 110 16.27 -14.06 -5.02
CA LEU A 110 16.19 -15.51 -5.06
C LEU A 110 15.23 -16.05 -4.01
N SER A 111 14.52 -17.13 -4.36
CA SER A 111 13.85 -17.94 -3.35
C SER A 111 14.87 -18.69 -2.50
N GLN A 112 14.47 -19.07 -1.28
CA GLN A 112 15.14 -20.19 -0.61
C GLN A 112 14.98 -21.47 -1.44
N PRO A 113 15.98 -22.38 -1.46
CA PRO A 113 15.83 -23.67 -2.09
C PRO A 113 14.65 -24.46 -1.50
N PHE A 114 13.84 -25.08 -2.35
CA PHE A 114 12.70 -25.88 -1.91
C PHE A 114 12.61 -27.20 -2.66
N GLN A 115 12.06 -28.21 -2.00
CA GLN A 115 11.98 -29.57 -2.54
C GLN A 115 10.58 -29.87 -3.11
N THR A 116 10.55 -30.54 -4.26
CA THR A 116 9.37 -31.21 -4.79
C THR A 116 9.68 -32.68 -5.12
N SER A 117 8.71 -33.41 -5.66
CA SER A 117 8.91 -34.76 -6.17
C SER A 117 9.92 -34.84 -7.32
N SER A 118 10.18 -33.74 -8.02
CA SER A 118 11.13 -33.69 -9.15
C SER A 118 12.56 -33.36 -8.74
N GLY A 119 12.79 -32.88 -7.51
CA GLY A 119 14.10 -32.48 -7.01
C GLY A 119 14.07 -31.20 -6.19
N PHE A 120 15.21 -30.53 -6.15
CA PHE A 120 15.38 -29.25 -5.48
C PHE A 120 15.32 -28.09 -6.48
N HIS A 121 14.63 -27.03 -6.10
CA HIS A 121 14.32 -25.89 -6.94
C HIS A 121 14.89 -24.63 -6.32
N LEU A 122 15.46 -23.77 -7.17
CA LEU A 122 15.82 -22.41 -6.85
C LEU A 122 15.19 -21.50 -7.90
N LEU A 123 14.42 -20.51 -7.45
CA LEU A 123 13.81 -19.52 -8.32
C LEU A 123 14.50 -18.18 -8.16
N LYS A 124 14.54 -17.41 -9.25
CA LYS A 124 14.84 -15.98 -9.24
C LYS A 124 13.61 -15.24 -9.76
N LEU A 125 13.12 -14.27 -9.01
CA LEU A 125 12.11 -13.35 -9.51
C LEU A 125 12.81 -12.31 -10.37
N ASN A 126 12.72 -12.40 -11.70
CA ASN A 126 13.32 -11.39 -12.56
C ASN A 126 12.50 -10.10 -12.48
N GLN A 127 11.18 -10.21 -12.65
CA GLN A 127 10.21 -9.12 -12.60
C GLN A 127 8.82 -9.63 -12.21
N ILE A 128 7.99 -8.78 -11.62
CA ILE A 128 6.57 -8.99 -11.38
C ILE A 128 5.74 -7.82 -11.93
N LYS A 129 4.54 -8.10 -12.44
CA LYS A 129 3.55 -7.09 -12.85
C LYS A 129 2.20 -7.37 -12.20
N GLY A 130 1.46 -6.31 -11.91
CA GLY A 130 0.18 -6.35 -11.19
C GLY A 130 0.31 -6.18 -9.67
N ASN A 131 1.54 -6.18 -9.15
CA ASN A 131 1.86 -5.94 -7.73
C ASN A 131 2.58 -4.60 -7.53
N GLU A 132 2.29 -3.61 -8.38
CA GLU A 132 2.94 -2.30 -8.31
C GLU A 132 2.49 -1.55 -7.05
N PRO A 133 3.43 -0.93 -6.30
CA PRO A 133 3.05 -0.11 -5.17
C PRO A 133 2.26 1.11 -5.64
N ILE A 134 1.25 1.48 -4.86
CA ILE A 134 0.48 2.70 -5.04
C ILE A 134 1.23 3.81 -4.32
N LEU A 135 2.12 4.45 -5.07
CA LEU A 135 2.89 5.60 -4.59
C LEU A 135 2.05 6.87 -4.68
N GLU A 136 2.02 7.63 -3.59
CA GLU A 136 1.36 8.94 -3.51
C GLU A 136 2.38 10.01 -3.14
N GLU A 137 2.36 11.12 -3.87
CA GLU A 137 3.05 12.35 -3.48
C GLU A 137 2.28 13.01 -2.34
N GLN A 138 2.97 13.28 -1.24
CA GLN A 138 2.40 13.93 -0.07
C GLN A 138 3.23 15.16 0.29
N ILE A 139 2.54 16.19 0.76
CA ILE A 139 3.15 17.39 1.32
C ILE A 139 2.81 17.51 2.80
N GLN A 140 3.71 18.10 3.56
CA GLN A 140 3.49 18.48 4.95
C GLN A 140 3.57 20.00 5.06
N VAL A 141 2.52 20.57 5.64
CA VAL A 141 2.35 22.01 5.79
C VAL A 141 1.78 22.32 7.15
N ARG A 142 2.13 23.49 7.68
CA ARG A 142 1.43 24.08 8.82
C ARG A 142 0.86 25.43 8.45
N HIS A 143 -0.26 25.81 9.07
CA HIS A 143 -0.96 27.05 8.75
C HIS A 143 -1.47 27.81 9.97
N ILE A 144 -1.75 29.09 9.74
CA ILE A 144 -2.52 29.94 10.64
C ILE A 144 -3.71 30.47 9.84
N LEU A 145 -4.91 30.19 10.33
CA LEU A 145 -6.16 30.68 9.74
C LEU A 145 -6.71 31.86 10.55
N ILE A 146 -7.08 32.93 9.87
CA ILE A 146 -7.85 34.06 10.40
C ILE A 146 -9.15 34.20 9.60
N LYS A 147 -10.29 34.15 10.28
CA LYS A 147 -11.62 34.27 9.69
C LYS A 147 -12.06 35.73 9.69
N THR A 148 -12.62 36.16 8.57
CA THR A 148 -13.26 37.47 8.47
C THR A 148 -14.63 37.45 9.15
N ASN A 149 -15.04 38.57 9.73
CA ASN A 149 -16.36 38.76 10.33
C ASN A 149 -16.82 40.22 10.14
N GLU A 150 -17.94 40.62 10.74
CA GLU A 150 -18.48 41.99 10.58
C GLU A 150 -17.54 43.10 11.09
N VAL A 151 -16.56 42.74 11.93
CA VAL A 151 -15.57 43.66 12.52
C VAL A 151 -14.21 43.54 11.84
N LEU A 152 -13.84 42.34 11.38
CA LEU A 152 -12.58 42.05 10.70
C LEU A 152 -12.86 41.78 9.21
N ASP A 153 -12.68 42.81 8.39
CA ASP A 153 -12.76 42.70 6.94
C ASP A 153 -11.50 42.05 6.33
N ASP A 154 -11.53 41.83 5.02
CA ASP A 154 -10.44 41.19 4.28
C ASP A 154 -9.11 41.95 4.43
N SER A 155 -9.14 43.29 4.37
CA SER A 155 -7.93 44.10 4.47
C SER A 155 -7.32 44.01 5.87
N ALA A 156 -8.16 44.04 6.92
CA ALA A 156 -7.71 43.92 8.29
C ALA A 156 -7.16 42.51 8.60
N ALA A 157 -7.78 41.46 8.04
CA ALA A 157 -7.30 40.09 8.17
C ALA A 157 -5.92 39.90 7.48
N GLU A 158 -5.75 40.44 6.27
CA GLU A 158 -4.49 40.42 5.55
C GLU A 158 -3.37 41.13 6.33
N GLU A 159 -3.59 42.36 6.80
CA GLU A 159 -2.59 43.14 7.55
C GLU A 159 -2.24 42.48 8.89
N LYS A 160 -3.22 41.88 9.56
CA LYS A 160 -2.99 41.09 10.78
C LYS A 160 -2.05 39.91 10.48
N LEU A 161 -2.28 39.18 9.39
CA LEU A 161 -1.42 38.06 9.00
C LEU A 161 -0.04 38.50 8.53
N LYS A 162 0.12 39.66 7.89
CA LYS A 162 1.45 40.23 7.57
C LYS A 162 2.25 40.49 8.84
N THR A 163 1.61 41.04 9.87
CA THR A 163 2.22 41.30 11.18
C THR A 163 2.64 39.98 11.85
N ILE A 164 1.74 39.00 11.88
CA ILE A 164 2.00 37.66 12.41
C ILE A 164 3.17 36.99 11.68
N ARG A 165 3.17 37.03 10.34
CA ARG A 165 4.25 36.48 9.52
C ARG A 165 5.59 37.11 9.87
N GLN A 166 5.66 38.44 9.97
CA GLN A 166 6.89 39.14 10.32
C GLN A 166 7.39 38.72 11.70
N GLN A 167 6.50 38.65 12.69
CA GLN A 167 6.84 38.15 14.03
C GLN A 167 7.43 36.74 13.98
N ILE A 168 6.85 35.83 13.20
CA ILE A 168 7.35 34.46 13.08
C ILE A 168 8.73 34.43 12.42
N ILE A 169 8.98 35.27 11.42
CA ILE A 169 10.29 35.37 10.76
C ILE A 169 11.35 35.86 11.75
N ASP A 170 11.00 36.82 12.61
CA ASP A 170 11.93 37.44 13.55
C ASP A 170 12.19 36.56 14.80
N GLU A 171 11.16 35.89 15.33
CA GLU A 171 11.20 35.13 16.58
C GLU A 171 11.35 33.61 16.39
N GLY A 172 11.06 33.08 15.19
CA GLY A 172 11.29 31.68 14.81
C GLY A 172 10.31 30.65 15.40
N ASN A 173 9.14 31.06 15.90
CA ASN A 173 8.21 30.14 16.57
C ASN A 173 6.79 30.14 15.98
N PHE A 174 6.65 29.61 14.76
CA PHE A 174 5.34 29.47 14.09
C PHE A 174 4.34 28.68 14.94
N GLY A 175 4.77 27.59 15.57
CA GLY A 175 3.90 26.69 16.32
C GLY A 175 3.24 27.37 17.53
N ALA A 176 4.00 28.13 18.32
CA ALA A 176 3.43 28.86 19.45
C ALA A 176 2.45 29.95 19.00
N VAL A 177 2.76 30.63 17.90
CA VAL A 177 1.88 31.67 17.35
C VAL A 177 0.60 31.03 16.80
N ALA A 178 0.70 29.93 16.06
CA ALA A 178 -0.45 29.18 15.56
C ALA A 178 -1.38 28.72 16.70
N ALA A 179 -0.82 28.17 17.79
CA ALA A 179 -1.59 27.76 18.96
C ALA A 179 -2.31 28.92 19.66
N ALA A 180 -1.74 30.12 19.59
CA ALA A 180 -2.32 31.31 20.23
C ALA A 180 -3.38 32.01 19.36
N VAL A 181 -3.22 32.02 18.03
CA VAL A 181 -3.99 32.92 17.16
C VAL A 181 -4.78 32.24 16.04
N SER A 182 -4.48 30.99 15.70
CA SER A 182 -5.16 30.30 14.60
C SER A 182 -6.60 29.94 14.96
N GLU A 183 -7.53 30.26 14.07
CA GLU A 183 -8.96 29.96 14.21
C GLU A 183 -9.36 28.60 13.61
N ASP A 184 -8.36 27.79 13.24
CA ASP A 184 -8.52 26.38 12.92
C ASP A 184 -8.25 25.51 14.16
N VAL A 185 -9.32 25.13 14.85
CA VAL A 185 -9.26 24.34 16.09
C VAL A 185 -8.62 22.97 15.88
N GLY A 186 -8.67 22.41 14.66
CA GLY A 186 -8.14 21.10 14.35
C GLY A 186 -6.62 21.02 14.25
N SER A 187 -5.95 22.14 13.99
CA SER A 187 -4.48 22.20 13.82
C SER A 187 -3.79 23.16 14.78
N ALA A 188 -4.50 24.18 15.31
CA ALA A 188 -3.90 25.23 16.13
C ALA A 188 -3.10 24.66 17.31
N GLN A 189 -3.68 23.71 18.06
CA GLN A 189 -3.04 23.12 19.24
C GLN A 189 -1.75 22.33 18.90
N ASP A 190 -1.67 21.78 17.70
CA ASP A 190 -0.50 21.08 17.17
C ASP A 190 0.45 22.03 16.40
N GLY A 191 0.41 23.32 16.74
CA GLY A 191 1.27 24.34 16.13
C GLY A 191 0.92 24.66 14.68
N GLY A 192 -0.34 24.41 14.30
CA GLY A 192 -0.85 24.60 12.95
C GLY A 192 -0.53 23.45 11.98
N ASP A 193 0.12 22.38 12.43
CA ASP A 193 0.48 21.23 11.59
C ASP A 193 -0.78 20.52 11.09
N MET A 194 -0.83 20.25 9.79
CA MET A 194 -1.92 19.52 9.13
C MET A 194 -1.51 18.10 8.73
N GLY A 195 -0.31 17.67 9.11
CA GLY A 195 0.23 16.36 8.80
C GLY A 195 0.57 16.18 7.33
N TRP A 196 0.84 14.94 6.95
CA TRP A 196 1.11 14.56 5.57
C TRP A 196 -0.19 14.40 4.80
N ALA A 197 -0.36 15.19 3.75
CA ALA A 197 -1.55 15.19 2.92
C ALA A 197 -1.20 14.89 1.46
N PRO A 198 -1.95 14.01 0.77
CA PRO A 198 -1.77 13.78 -0.65
C PRO A 198 -2.26 14.98 -1.47
N ARG A 199 -1.81 15.05 -2.72
CA ARG A 199 -2.30 16.05 -3.67
C ARG A 199 -3.83 16.02 -3.81
N GLY A 200 -4.46 17.19 -3.87
CA GLY A 200 -5.92 17.36 -3.96
C GLY A 200 -6.67 17.21 -2.63
N PHE A 201 -5.95 17.04 -1.51
CA PHE A 201 -6.56 17.05 -0.18
C PHE A 201 -6.97 18.47 0.26
N PHE A 202 -6.16 19.47 -0.05
CA PHE A 202 -6.43 20.88 0.28
C PHE A 202 -7.28 21.56 -0.80
N VAL A 203 -7.81 22.75 -0.48
CA VAL A 203 -8.49 23.59 -1.47
C VAL A 203 -7.48 24.14 -2.49
N PRO A 204 -7.87 24.35 -3.76
CA PRO A 204 -6.94 24.72 -4.83
C PRO A 204 -6.07 25.93 -4.50
N GLU A 205 -6.65 26.99 -3.92
CA GLU A 205 -5.92 28.22 -3.60
C GLU A 205 -4.83 28.00 -2.53
N PHE A 206 -5.07 27.07 -1.61
CA PHE A 206 -4.10 26.70 -0.58
C PHE A 206 -2.98 25.84 -1.17
N GLU A 207 -3.36 24.87 -2.00
CA GLU A 207 -2.45 23.93 -2.62
C GLU A 207 -1.49 24.62 -3.61
N ASP A 208 -2.00 25.57 -4.41
CA ASP A 208 -1.20 26.37 -5.33
C ASP A 208 -0.11 27.17 -4.59
N VAL A 209 -0.46 27.75 -3.44
CA VAL A 209 0.52 28.47 -2.60
C VAL A 209 1.52 27.48 -2.00
N ALA A 210 1.06 26.33 -1.47
CA ALA A 210 1.95 25.34 -0.87
C ALA A 210 3.03 24.83 -1.84
N TYR A 211 2.66 24.53 -3.08
CA TYR A 211 3.61 24.08 -4.10
C TYR A 211 4.52 25.18 -4.67
N SER A 212 4.21 26.46 -4.40
CA SER A 212 5.05 27.58 -4.81
C SER A 212 6.20 27.88 -3.84
N LEU A 213 6.17 27.28 -2.64
CA LEU A 213 7.10 27.56 -1.56
C LEU A 213 8.28 26.59 -1.55
N GLU A 214 9.44 27.09 -1.11
CA GLU A 214 10.57 26.25 -0.75
C GLU A 214 10.42 25.66 0.66
N LYS A 215 11.25 24.67 0.98
CA LYS A 215 11.26 24.04 2.30
C LYS A 215 11.56 25.05 3.42
N ASN A 216 10.69 25.06 4.43
CA ASN A 216 10.60 25.99 5.56
C ASN A 216 10.28 27.45 5.17
N GLU A 217 9.83 27.71 3.95
CA GLU A 217 9.40 29.03 3.54
C GLU A 217 7.98 29.33 4.05
N ILE A 218 7.76 30.57 4.51
CA ILE A 218 6.46 31.08 4.93
C ILE A 218 5.89 31.97 3.83
N SER A 219 4.74 31.56 3.28
CA SER A 219 3.97 32.31 2.28
C SER A 219 3.58 33.72 2.70
N GLN A 220 3.24 34.55 1.71
CA GLN A 220 2.46 35.76 1.94
C GLN A 220 1.02 35.40 2.31
N PRO A 221 0.28 36.27 3.03
CA PRO A 221 -1.12 36.04 3.31
C PRO A 221 -1.94 35.87 2.04
N PHE A 222 -2.78 34.84 2.01
CA PHE A 222 -3.68 34.57 0.89
C PHE A 222 -5.06 34.15 1.39
N ARG A 223 -6.06 34.28 0.51
CA ARG A 223 -7.45 33.99 0.83
C ARG A 223 -7.88 32.65 0.26
N SER A 224 -8.63 31.91 1.06
CA SER A 224 -9.39 30.73 0.63
C SER A 224 -10.87 30.90 1.00
N ARG A 225 -11.70 29.90 0.67
CA ARG A 225 -13.10 29.85 1.13
C ARG A 225 -13.27 29.81 2.65
N TYR A 226 -12.22 29.49 3.40
CA TYR A 226 -12.26 29.37 4.86
C TYR A 226 -11.81 30.63 5.60
N GLY A 227 -11.24 31.61 4.88
CA GLY A 227 -10.69 32.83 5.44
C GLY A 227 -9.33 33.14 4.87
N TRP A 228 -8.50 33.82 5.66
CA TRP A 228 -7.14 34.19 5.28
C TRP A 228 -6.14 33.30 5.97
N HIS A 229 -5.08 32.95 5.24
CA HIS A 229 -4.09 31.98 5.68
C HIS A 229 -2.69 32.51 5.46
N ILE A 230 -1.77 32.13 6.37
CA ILE A 230 -0.37 31.97 6.05
C ILE A 230 0.01 30.51 6.28
N ILE A 231 0.90 30.01 5.45
CA ILE A 231 1.35 28.62 5.49
C ILE A 231 2.87 28.58 5.47
N GLU A 232 3.41 27.56 6.13
CA GLU A 232 4.82 27.16 6.05
C GLU A 232 4.93 25.76 5.46
N PHE A 233 5.78 25.62 4.45
CA PHE A 233 6.01 24.35 3.78
C PHE A 233 7.06 23.53 4.51
N LEU A 234 6.69 22.42 5.14
CA LEU A 234 7.60 21.61 5.95
C LEU A 234 8.36 20.57 5.10
N GLY A 235 7.73 20.09 4.02
CA GLY A 235 8.39 19.25 3.02
C GLY A 235 7.44 18.39 2.21
N ASP A 236 8.01 17.64 1.29
CA ASP A 236 7.35 16.67 0.44
C ASP A 236 7.96 15.26 0.62
N ARG A 237 7.18 14.23 0.30
CA ARG A 237 7.64 12.84 0.24
C ARG A 237 6.83 12.04 -0.78
N VAL A 238 7.45 10.98 -1.29
CA VAL A 238 6.73 9.89 -1.97
C VAL A 238 6.47 8.81 -0.92
N PHE A 239 5.19 8.51 -0.68
CA PHE A 239 4.76 7.53 0.32
C PHE A 239 4.09 6.34 -0.36
N ASP A 240 4.46 5.12 0.05
CA ASP A 240 3.79 3.90 -0.39
C ASP A 240 2.48 3.72 0.40
N ASN A 241 1.34 3.98 -0.26
CA ASN A 241 0.02 3.91 0.33
C ASN A 241 -0.70 2.59 0.04
N THR A 242 0.01 1.57 -0.48
CA THR A 242 -0.57 0.31 -0.95
C THR A 242 -1.36 -0.40 0.15
N GLU A 243 -0.77 -0.58 1.33
CA GLU A 243 -1.38 -1.31 2.44
C GLU A 243 -2.64 -0.62 2.96
N GLU A 244 -2.61 0.69 3.15
CA GLU A 244 -3.76 1.46 3.64
C GLU A 244 -4.94 1.41 2.65
N ILE A 245 -4.64 1.51 1.34
CA ILE A 245 -5.64 1.36 0.28
C ILE A 245 -6.24 -0.05 0.29
N GLN A 246 -5.41 -1.09 0.39
CA GLN A 246 -5.86 -2.48 0.45
C GLN A 246 -6.74 -2.71 1.68
N ARG A 247 -6.32 -2.20 2.85
CA ARG A 247 -7.07 -2.29 4.11
C ARG A 247 -8.44 -1.64 4.02
N ARG A 248 -8.51 -0.41 3.48
CA ARG A 248 -9.79 0.31 3.28
C ARG A 248 -10.72 -0.43 2.31
N LYS A 249 -10.19 -0.97 1.21
CA LYS A 249 -10.96 -1.79 0.27
C LYS A 249 -11.49 -3.07 0.94
N ALA A 250 -10.65 -3.75 1.71
CA ALA A 250 -11.02 -4.95 2.46
C ALA A 250 -12.14 -4.66 3.48
N ILE A 251 -12.02 -3.59 4.28
CA ILE A 251 -13.07 -3.17 5.21
C ILE A 251 -14.40 -2.94 4.48
N SER A 252 -14.37 -2.23 3.34
CA SER A 252 -15.58 -2.01 2.54
C SER A 252 -16.16 -3.31 1.99
N ALA A 253 -15.33 -4.24 1.52
CA ALA A 253 -15.76 -5.52 0.99
C ALA A 253 -16.41 -6.40 2.07
N ILE A 254 -15.77 -6.51 3.25
CA ILE A 254 -16.30 -7.26 4.39
C ILE A 254 -17.63 -6.66 4.85
N ARG A 255 -17.70 -5.32 4.97
CA ARG A 255 -18.94 -4.62 5.34
C ARG A 255 -20.06 -4.90 4.33
N ASN A 256 -19.78 -4.86 3.04
CA ASN A 256 -20.77 -5.11 1.99
C ASN A 256 -21.24 -6.57 1.97
N SER A 257 -20.32 -7.51 2.20
CA SER A 257 -20.65 -8.94 2.34
C SER A 257 -21.58 -9.18 3.53
N LYS A 258 -21.23 -8.66 4.71
CA LYS A 258 -22.06 -8.73 5.92
C LYS A 258 -23.44 -8.10 5.71
N LEU A 259 -23.50 -6.91 5.09
CA LEU A 259 -24.77 -6.25 4.79
C LEU A 259 -25.66 -7.13 3.91
N SER A 260 -25.09 -7.76 2.87
CA SER A 260 -25.83 -8.64 1.97
C SER A 260 -26.40 -9.85 2.72
N SER A 261 -25.60 -10.51 3.57
CA SER A 261 -26.06 -11.64 4.40
C SER A 261 -27.11 -11.24 5.44
N GLU A 262 -26.96 -10.08 6.09
CA GLU A 262 -27.95 -9.60 7.07
C GLU A 262 -29.27 -9.21 6.41
N ILE A 263 -29.26 -8.63 5.19
CA ILE A 263 -30.48 -8.38 4.41
C ILE A 263 -31.20 -9.69 4.10
N GLU A 264 -30.48 -10.75 3.72
CA GLU A 264 -31.08 -12.06 3.47
C GLU A 264 -31.69 -12.69 4.72
N ILE A 265 -31.00 -12.61 5.86
CA ILE A 265 -31.51 -13.09 7.16
C ILE A 265 -32.76 -12.31 7.55
N TRP A 266 -32.70 -10.97 7.50
CA TRP A 266 -33.82 -10.11 7.84
C TRP A 266 -35.02 -10.29 6.91
N ALA A 267 -34.80 -10.46 5.61
CA ALA A 267 -35.87 -10.75 4.65
C ALA A 267 -36.56 -12.09 4.94
N ARG A 268 -35.81 -13.08 5.44
CA ARG A 268 -36.36 -14.36 5.89
C ARG A 268 -37.18 -14.19 7.18
N GLU A 269 -36.64 -13.51 8.18
CA GLU A 269 -37.36 -13.21 9.44
C GLU A 269 -38.66 -12.44 9.16
N LEU A 270 -38.61 -11.39 8.34
CA LEU A 270 -39.81 -10.65 7.93
C LEU A 270 -40.83 -11.53 7.21
N ARG A 271 -40.39 -12.43 6.33
CA ARG A 271 -41.29 -13.37 5.65
C ARG A 271 -41.94 -14.34 6.64
N ASP A 272 -41.18 -14.83 7.61
CA ASP A 272 -41.67 -15.79 8.61
C ASP A 272 -42.62 -15.12 9.62
N GLU A 273 -42.44 -13.83 9.91
CA GLU A 273 -43.33 -13.03 10.76
C GLU A 273 -44.54 -12.46 10.01
N ALA A 274 -44.47 -12.33 8.68
CA ALA A 274 -45.58 -11.84 7.87
C ALA A 274 -46.65 -12.92 7.63
N PHE A 275 -47.92 -12.55 7.79
CA PHE A 275 -49.03 -13.40 7.36
C PHE A 275 -49.15 -13.37 5.83
N VAL A 276 -48.74 -14.46 5.17
CA VAL A 276 -48.78 -14.60 3.70
C VAL A 276 -49.86 -15.62 3.31
N GLU A 277 -50.94 -15.15 2.70
CA GLU A 277 -51.98 -16.00 2.09
C GLU A 277 -51.71 -16.14 0.58
N ILE A 278 -51.47 -17.37 0.11
CA ILE A 278 -51.25 -17.67 -1.31
C ILE A 278 -52.58 -18.15 -1.91
N LEU A 279 -53.22 -17.31 -2.74
CA LEU A 279 -54.44 -17.68 -3.44
C LEU A 279 -54.11 -18.43 -4.76
N PRO A 280 -54.80 -19.54 -5.07
CA PRO A 280 -54.58 -20.27 -6.31
C PRO A 280 -55.07 -19.48 -7.53
N TYR A 281 -54.37 -19.64 -8.65
CA TYR A 281 -54.79 -19.12 -9.95
C TYR A 281 -55.86 -20.05 -10.55
N ASN A 282 -57.02 -19.50 -10.89
CA ASN A 282 -58.11 -20.20 -11.59
C ASN A 282 -57.88 -20.22 -13.11
#